data_AF-A0A9E3XHE2-F1
#
_entry.id   AF-A0A9E3XHE2-F1
#
_cell.length_a   1.000
_cell.length_b   1.000
_cell.length_c   1.000
_cell.angle_alpha   90.00
_cell.angle_beta   90.00
_cell.angle_gamma   90.00
#
_symmetry.space_group_name_H-M   'P 1'
#
loop_
_entity.id
_entity.type
_entity.pdbx_description
1 polymer ?
#
loop_
_entity_poly.entity_id
_entity_poly.type
_entity_poly.pdbx_seq_one_letter_code
_entity_poly.pdbx_strand_id
1 'polypeptide(L)'
;AESLPDAGWGAGVRSRLLKVGLLSPLRFKVPKQLTQPPGGQPFEVLMRDWREVREALREFAAALPRERLKSAIFRHPFVGYLTLSQTFDFIDKHVRHHRRQIRRILNAPGFPAS
;
A
#
# COMPACT_ATOMS: atom_id res chain seq x y z
N ALA A 1 11.32 -4.00 26.40
CA ALA A 1 10.65 -3.72 25.12
C ALA A 1 11.70 -3.15 24.18
N GLU A 2 12.06 -3.90 23.13
CA GLU A 2 13.08 -3.50 22.16
C GLU A 2 12.63 -2.21 21.45
N SER A 3 13.47 -1.18 21.52
CA SER A 3 13.16 0.15 20.97
C SER A 3 13.19 0.09 19.44
N LEU A 4 12.03 0.22 18.81
CA LEU A 4 11.94 0.36 17.37
C LEU A 4 12.71 1.61 16.92
N PRO A 5 13.51 1.56 15.85
CA PRO A 5 14.36 2.66 15.41
C PRO A 5 13.51 3.88 15.02
N ASP A 6 13.98 5.08 15.37
CA ASP A 6 13.33 6.31 14.94
C ASP A 6 13.42 6.44 13.41
N ALA A 7 12.31 6.81 12.76
CA ALA A 7 12.24 6.97 11.30
C ALA A 7 13.19 8.08 10.76
N GLY A 8 13.77 8.89 11.64
CA GLY A 8 14.70 9.96 11.32
C GLY A 8 14.04 11.14 10.58
N TRP A 9 14.74 12.27 10.52
CA TRP A 9 14.20 13.53 9.96
C TRP A 9 14.01 13.48 8.43
N GLY A 10 14.60 12.48 7.75
CA GLY A 10 14.41 12.24 6.32
C GLY A 10 13.11 11.51 5.93
N ALA A 11 12.37 10.95 6.90
CA ALA A 11 11.15 10.17 6.61
C ALA A 11 10.04 11.01 5.95
N GLY A 12 9.94 12.31 6.29
CA GLY A 12 8.93 13.21 5.73
C GLY A 12 9.10 13.46 4.23
N VAL A 13 10.33 13.73 3.78
CA VAL A 13 10.66 13.97 2.36
C VAL A 13 10.47 12.70 1.54
N ARG A 14 10.90 11.56 2.08
CA ARG A 14 10.80 10.23 1.46
C ARG A 14 9.35 9.78 1.30
N SER A 15 8.51 9.99 2.32
CA SER A 15 7.07 9.77 2.22
C SER A 15 6.44 10.67 1.16
N ARG A 16 6.86 11.94 1.04
CA ARG A 16 6.34 12.86 0.03
C ARG A 16 6.64 12.42 -1.40
N LEU A 17 7.86 11.94 -1.68
CA LEU A 17 8.24 11.39 -3.00
C LEU A 17 7.40 10.16 -3.37
N LEU A 18 7.14 9.27 -2.40
CA LEU A 18 6.27 8.11 -2.59
C LEU A 18 4.85 8.52 -2.98
N LYS A 19 4.30 9.55 -2.31
CA LYS A 19 2.97 10.10 -2.63
C LYS A 19 2.92 10.66 -4.05
N VAL A 20 3.94 11.42 -4.46
CA VAL A 20 4.02 11.99 -5.81
C VAL A 20 4.07 10.88 -6.86
N GLY A 21 4.87 9.84 -6.65
CA GLY A 21 4.91 8.67 -7.53
C GLY A 21 3.54 8.00 -7.67
N LEU A 22 2.86 7.73 -6.55
CA LEU A 22 1.53 7.10 -6.56
C LEU A 22 0.43 7.96 -7.18
N LEU A 23 0.54 9.28 -7.15
CA LEU A 23 -0.42 10.18 -7.80
C LEU A 23 -0.16 10.32 -9.31
N SER A 24 1.05 10.03 -9.77
CA SER A 24 1.42 10.11 -11.18
C SER A 24 0.83 8.97 -12.02
N PRO A 25 0.73 9.14 -13.35
CA PRO A 25 0.37 8.06 -14.29
C PRO A 25 1.55 7.14 -14.62
N LEU A 26 2.71 7.32 -13.97
CA LEU A 26 3.93 6.57 -14.26
C LEU A 26 3.77 5.08 -13.90
N ARG A 27 4.39 4.23 -14.71
CA ARG A 27 4.49 2.79 -14.45
C ARG A 27 5.75 2.52 -13.64
N PHE A 28 5.61 1.96 -12.46
CA PHE A 28 6.73 1.57 -11.61
C PHE A 28 7.01 0.07 -11.78
N LYS A 29 8.28 -0.29 -11.96
CA LYS A 29 8.70 -1.69 -11.96
C LYS A 29 8.67 -2.21 -10.52
N VAL A 30 8.07 -3.38 -10.31
CA VAL A 30 8.11 -4.08 -9.03
C VAL A 30 9.56 -4.50 -8.75
N PRO A 31 10.06 -4.32 -7.50
CA PRO A 31 11.36 -4.84 -7.10
C PRO A 31 11.51 -6.33 -7.41
N LYS A 32 12.64 -6.74 -7.99
CA LYS A 32 12.90 -8.15 -8.37
C LYS A 32 12.91 -9.10 -7.18
N GLN A 33 13.15 -8.58 -5.98
CA GLN A 33 13.20 -9.33 -4.73
C GLN A 33 11.81 -9.71 -4.20
N LEU A 34 10.74 -9.14 -4.75
CA LEU A 34 9.37 -9.47 -4.35
C LEU A 34 8.84 -10.63 -5.19
N THR A 35 8.20 -11.59 -4.53
CA THR A 35 7.49 -12.69 -5.18
C THR A 35 6.32 -12.14 -5.99
N GLN A 36 6.14 -12.66 -7.21
CA GLN A 36 4.96 -12.34 -8.01
C GLN A 36 3.70 -12.89 -7.34
N PRO A 37 2.58 -12.14 -7.35
CA PRO A 37 1.32 -12.69 -6.87
C PRO A 37 0.92 -13.91 -7.71
N PRO A 38 0.36 -14.96 -7.09
CA PRO A 38 -0.17 -16.10 -7.84
C PRO A 38 -1.27 -15.63 -8.81
N GLY A 39 -1.17 -16.04 -10.08
CA GLY A 39 -2.19 -15.77 -11.09
C GLY A 39 -3.29 -16.84 -11.12
N GLY A 40 -4.40 -16.54 -11.79
CA GLY A 40 -5.44 -17.54 -12.11
C GLY A 40 -6.45 -17.84 -11.01
N GLN A 41 -6.43 -17.10 -9.89
CA GLN A 41 -7.44 -17.24 -8.84
C GLN A 41 -8.80 -16.70 -9.32
N PRO A 42 -9.93 -17.37 -8.96
CA PRO A 42 -11.26 -16.85 -9.26
C PRO A 42 -11.49 -15.47 -8.62
N PHE A 43 -12.26 -14.63 -9.31
CA PHE A 43 -12.57 -13.28 -8.82
C PHE A 43 -13.19 -13.28 -7.42
N GLU A 44 -14.11 -14.22 -7.14
CA GLU A 44 -14.75 -14.34 -5.84
C GLU A 44 -13.78 -14.67 -4.71
N VAL A 45 -12.77 -15.50 -5.00
CA VAL A 45 -11.70 -15.81 -4.04
C VAL A 45 -10.88 -14.57 -3.75
N LEU A 46 -10.46 -13.84 -4.79
CA LEU A 46 -9.73 -12.58 -4.64
C LEU A 46 -10.53 -11.54 -3.83
N MET A 47 -11.84 -11.46 -4.06
CA MET A 47 -12.71 -10.52 -3.35
C MET A 47 -12.94 -10.90 -1.89
N ARG A 48 -13.03 -12.20 -1.58
CA ARG A 48 -13.06 -12.69 -0.21
C ARG A 48 -11.76 -12.35 0.51
N ASP A 49 -10.61 -12.75 -0.04
CA ASP A 49 -9.29 -12.54 0.58
C ASP A 49 -9.01 -11.04 0.77
N TRP A 50 -9.41 -10.21 -0.20
CA TRP A 50 -9.34 -8.75 -0.08
C TRP A 50 -10.20 -8.18 1.05
N ARG A 51 -11.37 -8.76 1.31
CA ARG A 51 -12.23 -8.38 2.42
C ARG A 51 -11.59 -8.76 3.75
N GLU A 52 -11.13 -10.00 3.87
CA GLU A 52 -10.50 -10.54 5.08
C GLU A 52 -9.30 -9.71 5.51
N VAL A 53 -8.36 -9.42 4.59
CA VAL A 53 -7.18 -8.62 4.90
C VAL A 53 -7.54 -7.20 5.33
N ARG A 54 -8.60 -6.60 4.77
CA ARG A 54 -9.03 -5.24 5.15
C ARG A 54 -9.71 -5.20 6.51
N GLU A 55 -10.51 -6.20 6.86
CA GLU A 55 -11.10 -6.28 8.20
C GLU A 55 -9.99 -6.50 9.25
N ALA A 56 -9.05 -7.42 8.98
CA ALA A 56 -7.89 -7.61 9.86
C ALA A 56 -7.04 -6.33 10.02
N LEU A 57 -6.82 -5.58 8.93
CA LEU A 57 -6.11 -4.30 8.99
C LEU A 57 -6.87 -3.25 9.81
N ARG A 58 -8.20 -3.25 9.72
CA ARG A 58 -9.08 -2.34 10.47
C ARG A 58 -9.05 -2.66 11.97
N GLU A 59 -9.18 -3.94 12.33
CA GLU A 59 -9.09 -4.41 13.72
C GLU A 59 -7.72 -4.09 14.31
N PHE A 60 -6.65 -4.36 13.57
CA PHE A 60 -5.30 -3.99 13.96
C PHE A 60 -5.17 -2.48 14.20
N ALA A 61 -5.67 -1.65 13.28
CA ALA A 61 -5.64 -0.20 13.43
C ALA A 61 -6.46 0.31 14.62
N ALA A 62 -7.59 -0.33 14.94
CA ALA A 62 -8.44 0.02 16.07
C ALA A 62 -7.80 -0.34 17.42
N ALA A 63 -7.03 -1.43 17.48
CA ALA A 63 -6.34 -1.88 18.68
C ALA A 63 -5.02 -1.13 18.96
N LEU A 64 -4.54 -0.31 18.01
CA LEU A 64 -3.24 0.35 18.13
C LEU A 64 -3.29 1.58 19.07
N PRO A 65 -2.43 1.62 20.10
CA PRO A 65 -2.32 2.79 20.96
C PRO A 65 -1.67 3.97 20.21
N ARG A 66 -2.12 5.20 20.49
CA ARG A 66 -1.75 6.40 19.72
C ARG A 66 -0.25 6.68 19.71
N GLU A 67 0.45 6.27 20.77
CA GLU A 67 1.89 6.42 20.96
C GLU A 67 2.68 5.65 19.89
N ARG A 68 2.09 4.58 19.33
CA ARG A 68 2.72 3.75 18.28
C ARG A 68 2.63 4.34 16.88
N LEU A 69 1.86 5.41 16.68
CA LEU A 69 1.70 6.03 15.35
C LEU A 69 3.03 6.52 14.73
N LYS A 70 3.99 6.86 15.58
CA LYS A 70 5.33 7.31 15.17
C LYS A 70 6.35 6.17 15.06
N SER A 71 6.01 4.95 15.48
CA SER A 71 6.92 3.81 15.42
C SER A 71 7.21 3.42 13.97
N ALA A 72 8.49 3.23 13.62
CA ALA A 72 8.91 2.71 12.33
C ALA A 72 8.65 1.21 12.25
N ILE A 73 7.58 0.81 11.55
CA ILE A 73 7.12 -0.59 11.52
C ILE A 73 7.30 -1.26 10.16
N PHE A 74 7.55 -0.48 9.11
CA PHE A 74 7.59 -0.99 7.75
C PHE A 74 8.79 -0.45 6.99
N ARG A 75 9.60 -1.33 6.41
CA ARG A 75 10.73 -0.96 5.56
C ARG A 75 10.30 -1.02 4.09
N HIS A 76 10.02 0.14 3.50
CA HIS A 76 9.66 0.24 2.09
C HIS A 76 10.89 0.03 1.19
N PRO A 77 10.81 -0.77 0.12
CA PRO A 77 11.95 -1.13 -0.73
C PRO A 77 12.74 0.06 -1.29
N PHE A 78 12.03 1.14 -1.66
CA PHE A 78 12.64 2.31 -2.30
C PHE A 78 12.91 3.49 -1.37
N VAL A 79 12.21 3.57 -0.23
CA VAL A 79 12.23 4.78 0.60
C VAL A 79 12.64 4.52 2.06
N GLY A 80 12.95 3.27 2.40
CA GLY A 80 13.38 2.88 3.74
C GLY A 80 12.23 2.83 4.73
N TYR A 81 12.54 3.03 6.01
CA TYR A 81 11.56 2.91 7.09
C TYR A 81 10.46 3.97 7.01
N LEU A 82 9.22 3.52 7.14
CA LEU A 82 8.02 4.32 7.29
C LEU A 82 7.47 4.11 8.70
N THR A 83 7.03 5.21 9.31
CA THR A 83 6.21 5.15 10.52
C THR A 83 4.88 4.46 10.23
N LEU A 84 4.19 4.00 11.28
CA LEU A 84 2.85 3.43 11.17
C LEU A 84 1.87 4.39 10.45
N SER A 85 1.87 5.67 10.82
CA SER A 85 1.03 6.69 10.15
C SER A 85 1.37 6.83 8.67
N GLN A 86 2.67 6.89 8.31
CA GLN A 86 3.10 6.96 6.91
C GLN A 86 2.78 5.69 6.13
N THR A 87 2.80 4.54 6.79
CA THR A 87 2.46 3.24 6.19
C THR A 87 0.98 3.19 5.84
N PHE A 88 0.08 3.58 6.74
CA PHE A 88 -1.36 3.66 6.43
C PHE A 88 -1.65 4.66 5.30
N ASP A 89 -1.00 5.83 5.34
CA ASP A 89 -1.14 6.84 4.30
C ASP A 89 -0.64 6.33 2.93
N PHE A 90 0.44 5.55 2.92
CA PHE A 90 0.96 4.86 1.74
C PHE A 90 -0.04 3.83 1.22
N ILE A 91 -0.56 2.95 2.07
CA ILE A 91 -1.52 1.90 1.69
C ILE A 91 -2.77 2.51 1.05
N ASP A 92 -3.39 3.53 1.68
CA ASP A 92 -4.58 4.19 1.11
C ASP A 92 -4.29 4.77 -0.28
N LYS A 93 -3.19 5.49 -0.44
CA LYS A 93 -2.80 6.07 -1.73
C LYS A 93 -2.47 5.01 -2.77
N HIS A 94 -1.85 3.92 -2.36
CA HIS A 94 -1.50 2.80 -3.23
C HIS A 94 -2.75 2.10 -3.76
N VAL A 95 -3.72 1.83 -2.89
CA VAL A 95 -5.02 1.27 -3.29
C VAL A 95 -5.77 2.23 -4.22
N ARG A 96 -5.78 3.54 -3.93
CA ARG A 96 -6.38 4.55 -4.82
C ARG A 96 -5.71 4.61 -6.19
N HIS A 97 -4.39 4.45 -6.25
CA HIS A 97 -3.63 4.36 -7.51
C HIS A 97 -4.12 3.16 -8.34
N HIS A 98 -4.16 1.97 -7.75
CA HIS A 98 -4.65 0.77 -8.44
C HIS A 98 -6.13 0.88 -8.85
N ARG A 99 -6.99 1.50 -8.02
CA ARG A 99 -8.39 1.79 -8.42
C ARG A 99 -8.49 2.70 -9.65
N ARG A 100 -7.55 3.65 -9.83
CA ARG A 100 -7.49 4.45 -11.07
C ARG A 100 -7.07 3.60 -12.26
N GLN A 101 -6.09 2.70 -12.09
CA GLN A 101 -5.67 1.78 -13.14
C GLN A 101 -6.81 0.85 -13.58
N ILE A 102 -7.53 0.25 -12.62
CA ILE A 102 -8.70 -0.60 -12.88
C ILE A 102 -9.76 0.19 -13.67
N ARG A 103 -10.16 1.37 -13.18
CA ARG A 103 -11.13 2.21 -13.90
C ARG A 103 -10.69 2.57 -15.33
N ARG A 104 -9.40 2.84 -15.53
CA ARG A 104 -8.84 3.11 -16.86
C ARG A 104 -8.96 1.90 -17.79
N ILE A 105 -8.80 0.68 -17.26
CA ILE A 105 -8.97 -0.57 -18.03
C ILE A 105 -10.45 -0.80 -18.35
N LEU A 106 -11.34 -0.66 -17.35
CA LEU A 106 -12.78 -0.83 -17.54
C LEU A 106 -13.36 0.14 -18.58
N ASN A 107 -12.81 1.35 -18.66
CA ASN A 107 -13.24 2.38 -19.62
C ASN A 107 -12.45 2.34 -20.94
N ALA A 108 -11.56 1.37 -21.14
CA ALA A 108 -10.76 1.30 -22.37
C ALA A 108 -11.63 0.82 -23.55
N PRO A 109 -11.41 1.36 -24.77
CA PRO A 109 -12.07 0.85 -25.96
C PRO A 109 -11.83 -0.66 -26.12
N GLY A 110 -12.90 -1.42 -26.34
CA GLY A 110 -12.84 -2.88 -26.49
C GLY A 110 -12.82 -3.67 -25.19
N PHE A 111 -12.97 -3.03 -24.02
CA PHE A 111 -13.26 -3.77 -22.79
C PHE A 111 -14.66 -4.39 -22.87
N PRO A 112 -14.84 -5.69 -22.58
CA PRO A 112 -16.14 -6.34 -22.69
C PRO A 112 -17.14 -5.70 -21.73
N ALA A 113 -18.31 -5.34 -22.26
CA ALA A 113 -19.44 -4.94 -21.42
C ALA A 113 -19.86 -6.14 -20.54
N SER A 114 -20.18 -5.85 -19.29
CA SER A 114 -20.69 -6.82 -18.31
C SER A 114 -22.13 -7.19 -18.62
#